data_AF-A0A4Z0MF44-F1
#
_entry.id   AF-A0A4Z0MF44-F1
#
_cell.length_a   1.000
_cell.length_b   1.000
_cell.length_c   1.000
_cell.angle_alpha   90.00
_cell.angle_beta   90.00
_cell.angle_gamma   90.00
#
_symmetry.space_group_name_H-M   'P 1'
#
loop_
_entity.id
_entity.type
_entity.pdbx_description
1 polymer ?
#
loop_
_entity_poly.entity_id
_entity_poly.type
_entity_poly.pdbx_seq_one_letter_code
_entity_poly.pdbx_strand_id
1 'polypeptide(L)'
;MLLKQKRIYRADLRANSNTLYLFGDNESRRGLGGQAKEMCGEPNAIGVRTKRKPSLKEADFWTDETLAKNCQMIDEDLAPARHHLAKGGTVVVPEDGLGTGLAQLEQRAPQTFAYLEQAIQAL
;
A
#
# COMPACT_ATOMS: atom_id res chain seq x y z
N MET A 1 15.23 -6.63 4.81
CA MET A 1 15.60 -5.20 4.97
C MET A 1 14.46 -4.34 4.45
N LEU A 2 13.99 -3.39 5.25
CA LEU A 2 12.97 -2.42 4.86
C LEU A 2 13.65 -1.13 4.38
N LEU A 3 13.30 -0.66 3.19
CA LEU A 3 13.84 0.56 2.59
C LEU A 3 12.73 1.54 2.26
N LYS A 4 13.05 2.84 2.27
CA LYS A 4 12.16 3.91 1.81
C LYS A 4 12.68 4.50 0.51
N GLN A 5 11.78 4.79 -0.43
CA GLN A 5 12.12 5.41 -1.70
C GLN A 5 11.10 6.49 -2.07
N LYS A 6 11.58 7.71 -2.39
CA LYS A 6 10.71 8.85 -2.69
C LYS A 6 9.92 8.70 -3.98
N ARG A 7 10.59 8.28 -5.05
CA ARG A 7 10.01 8.08 -6.38
C ARG A 7 10.36 6.69 -6.85
N ILE A 8 9.35 5.86 -7.01
CA ILE A 8 9.49 4.49 -7.49
C ILE A 8 9.02 4.46 -8.95
N TYR A 9 9.80 3.86 -9.83
CA TYR A 9 9.46 3.69 -11.24
C TYR A 9 9.33 2.21 -11.58
N ARG A 10 8.57 1.89 -12.62
CA ARG A 10 8.48 0.51 -13.13
C ARG A 10 9.85 -0.10 -13.45
N ALA A 11 10.80 0.72 -13.90
CA ALA A 11 12.16 0.29 -14.16
C ALA A 11 12.88 -0.21 -12.89
N ASP A 12 12.61 0.38 -11.73
CA ASP A 12 13.21 -0.06 -10.45
C ASP A 12 12.75 -1.48 -10.10
N LEU A 13 11.45 -1.75 -10.27
CA LEU A 13 10.86 -3.07 -10.01
C LEU A 13 11.49 -4.14 -10.92
N ARG A 14 11.67 -3.81 -12.21
CA ARG A 14 12.25 -4.72 -13.21
C ARG A 14 13.74 -4.96 -12.98
N ALA A 15 14.48 -3.93 -12.55
CA ALA A 15 15.89 -4.03 -12.23
C ALA A 15 16.13 -4.84 -10.94
N ASN A 16 15.17 -4.85 -10.01
CA ASN A 16 15.29 -5.47 -8.69
C ASN A 16 14.21 -6.56 -8.50
N SER A 17 14.23 -7.59 -9.34
CA SER A 17 13.19 -8.63 -9.38
C SER A 17 12.98 -9.41 -8.08
N ASN A 18 13.99 -9.45 -7.19
CA ASN A 18 13.90 -10.09 -5.87
C ASN A 18 13.53 -9.11 -4.72
N THR A 19 13.26 -7.84 -5.04
CA THR A 19 12.79 -6.84 -4.07
C THR A 19 11.29 -6.65 -4.25
N LEU A 20 10.53 -6.69 -3.15
CA LEU A 20 9.11 -6.38 -3.18
C LEU A 20 8.88 -4.88 -2.98
N TYR A 21 7.90 -4.33 -3.66
CA TYR A 21 7.59 -2.90 -3.60
C TYR A 21 6.12 -2.69 -3.22
N LEU A 22 5.87 -1.90 -2.18
CA LEU A 22 4.50 -1.59 -1.73
C LEU A 22 3.96 -0.34 -2.44
N PHE A 23 2.66 -0.33 -2.74
CA PHE A 23 1.96 0.87 -3.20
C PHE A 23 0.53 0.92 -2.68
N GLY A 24 -0.05 2.13 -2.67
CA GLY A 24 -1.44 2.33 -2.30
C GLY A 24 -2.37 1.85 -3.42
N ASP A 25 -3.34 1.02 -3.06
CA ASP A 25 -4.32 0.41 -3.95
C ASP A 25 -5.73 0.50 -3.36
N ASN A 26 -6.72 -0.04 -4.07
CA ASN A 26 -8.11 -0.09 -3.66
C ASN A 26 -8.66 -1.52 -3.70
N GLU A 27 -9.79 -1.76 -3.03
CA GLU A 27 -10.42 -3.09 -2.96
C GLU A 27 -10.72 -3.68 -4.36
N SER A 28 -11.03 -2.83 -5.35
CA SER A 28 -11.32 -3.30 -6.70
C SER A 28 -10.09 -3.61 -7.56
N ARG A 29 -8.88 -3.36 -7.06
CA ARG A 29 -7.59 -3.61 -7.75
C ARG A 29 -7.53 -3.01 -9.16
N ARG A 30 -8.11 -1.83 -9.33
CA ARG A 30 -8.28 -1.15 -10.62
C ARG A 30 -7.86 0.31 -10.56
N GLY A 31 -7.60 0.86 -11.73
CA GLY A 31 -7.14 2.24 -11.90
C GLY A 31 -5.63 2.37 -11.72
N LEU A 32 -5.07 3.40 -12.33
CA LEU A 32 -3.62 3.65 -12.37
C LEU A 32 -3.29 5.04 -11.79
N GLY A 33 -4.05 5.48 -10.77
CA GLY A 33 -3.80 6.74 -10.10
C GLY A 33 -2.53 6.68 -9.24
N GLY A 34 -1.81 7.81 -9.14
CA GLY A 34 -0.63 7.91 -8.29
C GLY A 34 0.48 6.91 -8.67
N GLN A 35 0.97 6.18 -7.68
CA GLN A 35 2.07 5.22 -7.83
C GLN A 35 1.65 3.92 -8.55
N ALA A 36 0.35 3.62 -8.60
CA ALA A 36 -0.18 2.42 -9.26
C ALA A 36 0.15 2.37 -10.76
N LYS A 37 0.30 3.51 -11.45
CA LYS A 37 0.70 3.54 -12.88
C LYS A 37 2.06 2.90 -13.15
N GLU A 38 2.96 2.96 -12.19
CA GLU A 38 4.31 2.41 -12.30
C GLU A 38 4.34 0.95 -11.83
N MET A 39 3.59 0.63 -10.78
CA MET A 39 3.78 -0.61 -10.03
C MET A 39 2.73 -1.68 -10.33
N CYS A 40 1.49 -1.31 -10.63
CA CYS A 40 0.43 -2.28 -10.88
C CYS A 40 0.77 -3.17 -12.08
N GLY A 41 0.62 -4.49 -11.90
CA GLY A 41 0.90 -5.51 -12.90
C GLY A 41 2.34 -6.06 -12.91
N GLU A 42 3.27 -5.46 -12.16
CA GLU A 42 4.62 -6.01 -12.01
C GLU A 42 4.62 -7.13 -10.93
N PRO A 43 5.38 -8.23 -11.14
CA PRO A 43 5.28 -9.45 -10.33
C PRO A 43 5.78 -9.28 -8.89
N ASN A 44 6.57 -8.25 -8.63
CA ASN A 44 7.12 -7.89 -7.33
C ASN A 44 6.46 -6.65 -6.71
N ALA A 45 5.31 -6.22 -7.24
CA ALA A 45 4.52 -5.15 -6.65
C ALA A 45 3.41 -5.70 -5.74
N ILE A 46 3.25 -5.11 -4.55
CA ILE A 46 2.18 -5.42 -3.60
C ILE A 46 1.29 -4.20 -3.46
N GLY A 47 0.03 -4.32 -3.90
CA GLY A 47 -0.98 -3.31 -3.69
C GLY A 47 -1.57 -3.44 -2.28
N VAL A 48 -1.42 -2.40 -1.46
CA VAL A 48 -2.03 -2.32 -0.13
C VAL A 48 -3.31 -1.52 -0.23
N ARG A 49 -4.45 -2.16 0.07
CA ARG A 49 -5.75 -1.51 0.07
C ARG A 49 -5.74 -0.35 1.07
N THR A 50 -6.11 0.82 0.57
CA THR A 50 -6.23 2.06 1.35
C THR A 50 -7.52 2.81 1.03
N LYS A 51 -8.37 2.23 0.18
CA LYS A 51 -9.61 2.83 -0.34
C LYS A 51 -10.54 1.75 -0.92
N ARG A 52 -11.85 2.00 -1.01
CA ARG A 52 -12.79 1.04 -1.62
C ARG A 52 -12.63 0.96 -3.14
N LYS A 53 -12.63 2.13 -3.81
CA LYS A 53 -12.60 2.23 -5.29
C LYS A 53 -11.74 3.41 -5.75
N PRO A 54 -11.29 3.42 -7.02
CA PRO A 54 -10.32 4.43 -7.49
C PRO A 54 -10.92 5.82 -7.71
N SER A 55 -12.26 5.99 -7.70
CA SER A 55 -12.88 7.29 -7.95
C SER A 55 -12.83 8.20 -6.72
N LEU A 56 -13.20 9.48 -6.88
CA LEU A 56 -13.25 10.47 -5.78
C LEU A 56 -14.65 10.66 -5.19
N LYS A 57 -15.59 9.75 -5.46
CA LYS A 57 -16.92 9.78 -4.82
C LYS A 57 -16.78 9.45 -3.33
N GLU A 58 -17.57 10.11 -2.49
CA GLU A 58 -17.56 9.92 -1.03
C GLU A 58 -17.68 8.43 -0.62
N ALA A 59 -18.60 7.69 -1.24
CA ALA A 59 -18.83 6.27 -0.97
C ALA A 59 -17.66 5.35 -1.39
N ASP A 60 -16.66 5.88 -2.11
CA ASP A 60 -15.49 5.11 -2.55
C ASP A 60 -14.32 5.21 -1.56
N PHE A 61 -14.42 6.08 -0.56
CA PHE A 61 -13.43 6.19 0.51
C PHE A 61 -13.68 5.19 1.65
N TRP A 62 -12.63 4.87 2.39
CA TRP A 62 -12.77 4.25 3.70
C TRP A 62 -13.11 5.29 4.75
N THR A 63 -13.80 4.82 5.79
CA THR A 63 -14.09 5.53 7.03
C THR A 63 -13.74 4.60 8.19
N ASP A 64 -13.60 5.14 9.39
CA ASP A 64 -13.36 4.33 10.59
C ASP A 64 -14.60 3.53 11.04
N GLU A 65 -15.77 3.73 10.42
CA GLU A 65 -16.93 2.85 10.59
C GLU A 65 -16.62 1.41 10.14
N THR A 66 -15.66 1.24 9.22
CA THR A 66 -15.20 -0.08 8.76
C THR A 66 -13.81 -0.44 9.27
N LEU A 67 -13.34 0.18 10.36
CA LEU A 67 -11.98 0.03 10.89
C LEU A 67 -11.51 -1.44 10.94
N ALA A 68 -12.27 -2.33 11.59
CA ALA A 68 -11.88 -3.72 11.75
C ALA A 68 -11.65 -4.43 10.40
N LYS A 69 -12.53 -4.15 9.41
CA LYS A 69 -12.39 -4.69 8.05
C LYS A 69 -11.20 -4.07 7.34
N ASN A 70 -10.98 -2.76 7.49
CA ASN A 70 -9.83 -2.08 6.89
C ASN A 70 -8.51 -2.67 7.42
N CYS A 71 -8.39 -2.83 8.75
CA CYS A 71 -7.23 -3.45 9.41
C CYS A 71 -6.96 -4.87 8.89
N GLN A 72 -8.00 -5.71 8.81
CA GLN A 72 -7.88 -7.06 8.28
C GLN A 72 -7.34 -7.05 6.84
N MET A 73 -7.87 -6.17 5.99
CA MET A 73 -7.42 -6.06 4.59
C MET A 73 -5.97 -5.58 4.47
N ILE A 74 -5.56 -4.64 5.33
CA ILE A 74 -4.17 -4.18 5.41
C ILE A 74 -3.26 -5.35 5.80
N ASP A 75 -3.65 -6.14 6.79
CA ASP A 75 -2.88 -7.30 7.24
C ASP A 75 -2.73 -8.39 6.17
N GLU A 76 -3.82 -8.69 5.46
CA GLU A 76 -3.79 -9.60 4.32
C GLU A 76 -2.80 -9.13 3.25
N ASP A 77 -2.81 -7.83 2.93
CA ASP A 77 -1.95 -7.26 1.88
C ASP A 77 -0.49 -7.15 2.30
N LEU A 78 -0.21 -6.94 3.59
CA LEU A 78 1.16 -6.87 4.13
C LEU A 78 1.77 -8.24 4.43
N ALA A 79 0.98 -9.32 4.50
CA ALA A 79 1.48 -10.66 4.80
C ALA A 79 2.62 -11.13 3.87
N PRO A 80 2.58 -10.94 2.53
CA PRO A 80 3.69 -11.31 1.65
C PRO A 80 4.97 -10.53 1.94
N ALA A 81 4.85 -9.24 2.27
CA ALA A 81 5.99 -8.40 2.63
C ALA A 81 6.65 -8.87 3.94
N ARG A 82 5.84 -9.16 4.96
CA ARG A 82 6.31 -9.73 6.25
C ARG A 82 7.07 -11.05 6.02
N HIS A 83 6.49 -11.96 5.24
CA HIS A 83 7.13 -13.24 4.93
C HIS A 83 8.45 -13.07 4.17
N HIS A 84 8.49 -12.15 3.22
CA HIS A 84 9.69 -11.86 2.45
C HIS A 84 10.80 -11.28 3.33
N LEU A 85 10.47 -10.35 4.23
CA LEU A 85 11.41 -9.78 5.20
C LEU A 85 11.93 -10.83 6.19
N ALA A 86 11.06 -11.70 6.70
CA ALA A 86 11.45 -12.80 7.59
C ALA A 86 12.45 -13.78 6.95
N LYS A 87 12.44 -13.88 5.62
CA LYS A 87 13.40 -14.67 4.84
C LYS A 87 14.68 -13.91 4.47
N GLY A 88 14.88 -12.71 5.00
CA GLY A 88 16.01 -11.83 4.67
C GLY A 88 15.85 -11.03 3.38
N GLY A 89 14.67 -11.07 2.76
CA GLY A 89 14.35 -10.32 1.54
C GLY A 89 14.30 -8.82 1.75
N THR A 90 14.13 -8.07 0.66
CA THR A 90 14.06 -6.60 0.68
C THR A 90 12.67 -6.12 0.31
N VAL A 91 12.14 -5.19 1.10
CA VAL A 91 10.85 -4.51 0.82
C VAL A 91 11.10 -3.02 0.72
N VAL A 92 10.59 -2.39 -0.32
CA VAL A 92 10.62 -0.94 -0.53
C VAL A 92 9.22 -0.38 -0.28
N VAL A 93 9.15 0.65 0.57
CA VAL A 93 7.93 1.42 0.85
C VAL A 93 8.11 2.84 0.31
N PRO A 94 7.08 3.46 -0.28
CA PRO A 94 7.12 4.87 -0.64
C PRO A 94 7.47 5.72 0.58
N GLU A 95 8.39 6.67 0.43
CA GLU A 95 8.82 7.53 1.55
C GLU A 95 7.67 8.37 2.13
N ASP A 96 6.73 8.76 1.28
CA ASP A 96 5.50 9.49 1.63
C ASP A 96 4.42 8.62 2.30
N GLY A 97 4.75 7.35 2.60
CA GLY A 97 3.83 6.39 3.18
C GLY A 97 2.77 5.90 2.20
N LEU A 98 1.80 5.15 2.74
CA LEU A 98 0.65 4.62 2.01
C LEU A 98 -0.63 5.21 2.59
N GLY A 99 -1.68 5.31 1.76
CA GLY A 99 -2.97 5.85 2.19
C GLY A 99 -3.04 7.37 2.24
N THR A 100 -1.96 8.05 1.86
CA THR A 100 -1.87 9.49 1.66
C THR A 100 -2.38 9.90 0.26
N GLY A 101 -2.57 11.20 0.03
CA GLY A 101 -2.96 11.73 -1.28
C GLY A 101 -4.36 11.31 -1.73
N LEU A 102 -4.46 10.38 -2.69
CA LEU A 102 -5.73 9.98 -3.33
C LEU A 102 -6.66 9.13 -2.44
N ALA A 103 -6.08 8.48 -1.42
CA ALA A 103 -6.80 7.64 -0.46
C ALA A 103 -7.37 8.44 0.72
N GLN A 104 -6.74 9.55 1.10
CA GLN A 104 -7.23 10.49 2.12
C GLN A 104 -7.53 9.84 3.48
N LEU A 105 -6.77 8.81 3.89
CA LEU A 105 -7.05 8.08 5.13
C LEU A 105 -6.91 8.99 6.35
N GLU A 106 -5.89 9.84 6.41
CA GLU A 106 -5.69 10.77 7.53
C GLU A 106 -6.92 11.66 7.80
N GLN A 107 -7.65 12.07 6.74
CA GLN A 107 -8.83 12.92 6.90
C GLN A 107 -10.12 12.13 7.14
N ARG A 108 -10.25 10.94 6.54
CA ARG A 108 -11.53 10.21 6.46
C ARG A 108 -11.62 8.99 7.38
N ALA A 109 -10.47 8.41 7.71
CA ALA A 109 -10.33 7.21 8.52
C ALA A 109 -9.02 7.27 9.34
N PRO A 110 -8.84 8.28 10.22
CA PRO A 110 -7.59 8.49 10.95
C PRO A 110 -7.17 7.31 11.83
N GLN A 111 -8.10 6.52 12.37
CA GLN A 111 -7.75 5.32 13.15
C GLN A 111 -7.20 4.23 12.23
N THR A 112 -7.81 4.06 11.06
CA THR A 112 -7.31 3.16 10.01
C THR A 112 -5.93 3.62 9.52
N PHE A 113 -5.71 4.92 9.36
CA PHE A 113 -4.42 5.49 8.97
C PHE A 113 -3.34 5.20 10.01
N ALA A 114 -3.61 5.49 11.29
CA ALA A 114 -2.69 5.20 12.38
C ALA A 114 -2.33 3.70 12.46
N TYR A 115 -3.31 2.82 12.25
CA TYR A 115 -3.08 1.38 12.18
C TYR A 115 -2.18 1.00 11.00
N LEU A 116 -2.42 1.56 9.80
CA LEU A 116 -1.59 1.31 8.62
C LEU A 116 -0.13 1.73 8.86
N GLU A 117 0.09 2.91 9.46
CA GLU A 117 1.44 3.38 9.77
C GLU A 117 2.15 2.45 10.76
N GLN A 118 1.46 2.02 11.82
CA GLN A 118 1.98 1.05 12.78
C GLN A 118 2.30 -0.31 12.12
N ALA A 119 1.41 -0.79 11.25
CA ALA A 119 1.60 -2.05 10.54
C ALA A 119 2.81 -2.01 9.58
N ILE A 120 3.03 -0.87 8.91
CA ILE A 120 4.21 -0.64 8.05
C ILE A 120 5.49 -0.53 8.90
N GLN A 121 5.43 0.15 10.05
CA GLN A 121 6.58 0.29 10.95
C GLN A 121 7.02 -1.05 11.55
N ALA A 122 6.09 -2.00 11.69
CA ALA A 122 6.34 -3.35 12.22
C ALA A 122 6.82 -4.37 11.16
N LEU A 123 7.03 -3.95 9.91
CA LEU A 123 7.62 -4.78 8.84
C LEU A 123 9.13 -4.97 9.05
#